data_AF-A0A534K1K5-F1
#
_entry.id   AF-A0A534K1K5-F1
#
_cell.length_a   1.000
_cell.length_b   1.000
_cell.length_c   1.000
_cell.angle_alpha   90.00
_cell.angle_beta   90.00
_cell.angle_gamma   90.00
#
_symmetry.space_group_name_H-M   'P 1'
#
loop_
_entity.id
_entity.type
_entity.pdbx_description
1 polymer ?
#
loop_
_entity_poly.entity_id
_entity_poly.type
_entity_poly.pdbx_seq_one_letter_code
_entity_poly.pdbx_strand_id
1 'polypeptide(L)'
;MNREAGFTVYDVGNGELVYETDIPIMYLLGSKARWRFRVSGLADERTDVVTSLPYFNFVPVRFKVTDLLSRLVHLILAIKLQSKGLAFCHATTVAKGDDAYLLFGFSGTGKSVLANEMVRAGYGYMSEDFTIVDREGRVYCYPDMPPARSRVSSLPISRYLRLKPLERKIDGSIQNRARIRSIVILEKGREQVEELDSEETSRRVTLLNLEEISKLWNSPISAIVNHYAYFYREPDLRRVMTEHELLVSAAIARAERCISVRSRSPNLETVRRLLLGS
;
A
#
# COMPACT_ATOMS: atom_id res chain seq x y z
N MET A 1 12.14 -1.49 -33.13
CA MET A 1 11.83 -2.86 -33.61
C MET A 1 10.57 -3.25 -32.86
N ASN A 2 9.43 -3.38 -33.54
CA ASN A 2 8.15 -3.63 -32.86
C ASN A 2 8.06 -5.11 -32.50
N ARG A 3 8.16 -5.44 -31.21
CA ARG A 3 8.00 -6.81 -30.71
C ARG A 3 6.65 -6.94 -30.03
N GLU A 4 5.96 -8.05 -30.21
CA GLU A 4 4.64 -8.28 -29.63
C GLU A 4 4.71 -9.46 -28.66
N ALA A 5 4.03 -9.33 -27.52
CA ALA A 5 3.86 -10.42 -26.56
C ALA A 5 2.36 -10.59 -26.28
N GLY A 6 1.78 -11.66 -26.84
CA GLY A 6 0.34 -11.90 -26.78
C GLY A 6 -0.47 -10.89 -27.61
N PHE A 7 -1.75 -10.73 -27.27
CA PHE A 7 -2.70 -9.89 -28.01
C PHE A 7 -2.87 -8.48 -27.42
N THR A 8 -2.07 -8.14 -26.41
CA THR A 8 -2.32 -6.98 -25.54
C THR A 8 -1.11 -6.10 -25.33
N VAL A 9 0.10 -6.47 -25.78
CA VAL A 9 1.32 -5.70 -25.51
C VAL A 9 2.19 -5.57 -26.76
N TYR A 10 2.63 -4.33 -26.99
CA TYR A 10 3.47 -3.93 -28.09
C TYR A 10 4.68 -3.19 -27.54
N ASP A 11 5.88 -3.74 -27.75
CA ASP A 11 7.14 -3.05 -27.52
C ASP A 11 7.43 -2.13 -28.70
N VAL A 12 7.47 -0.82 -28.46
CA VAL A 12 7.78 0.18 -29.48
C VAL A 12 9.27 0.55 -29.50
N GLY A 13 10.09 -0.09 -28.63
CA GLY A 13 11.52 0.14 -28.48
C GLY A 13 11.86 1.18 -27.42
N ASN A 14 13.15 1.31 -27.10
CA ASN A 14 13.69 2.31 -26.18
C ASN A 14 13.06 2.32 -24.76
N GLY A 15 12.65 1.16 -24.24
CA GLY A 15 12.05 1.08 -22.91
C GLY A 15 10.62 1.62 -22.87
N GLU A 16 9.90 1.59 -24.00
CA GLU A 16 8.51 2.02 -24.11
C GLU A 16 7.62 0.87 -24.56
N LEU A 17 6.51 0.70 -23.86
CA LEU A 17 5.49 -0.31 -24.16
C LEU A 17 4.13 0.33 -24.31
N VAL A 18 3.35 -0.21 -25.25
CA VAL A 18 1.92 0.01 -25.34
C VAL A 18 1.20 -1.23 -24.84
N TYR A 19 0.27 -1.06 -23.91
CA TYR A 19 -0.58 -2.13 -23.38
C TYR A 19 -2.05 -1.81 -23.63
N GLU A 20 -2.80 -2.81 -24.05
CA GLU A 20 -4.22 -2.73 -24.26
C GLU A 20 -4.97 -3.76 -23.42
N THR A 21 -5.96 -3.31 -22.67
CA THR A 21 -6.86 -4.19 -21.91
C THR A 21 -8.30 -3.74 -22.08
N ASP A 22 -9.25 -4.63 -21.89
CA ASP A 22 -10.65 -4.24 -21.81
C ASP A 22 -10.88 -3.41 -20.55
N ILE A 23 -11.79 -2.43 -20.63
CA ILE A 23 -12.18 -1.64 -19.46
C ILE A 23 -13.05 -2.53 -18.57
N PRO A 24 -12.59 -2.97 -17.37
CA PRO A 24 -13.23 -4.08 -16.67
C PRO A 24 -14.72 -3.90 -16.40
N ILE A 25 -15.12 -2.66 -16.07
CA ILE A 25 -16.53 -2.34 -15.80
C ILE A 25 -17.38 -2.20 -17.06
N MET A 26 -16.80 -1.81 -18.19
CA MET A 26 -17.51 -1.74 -19.47
C MET A 26 -17.65 -3.12 -20.11
N TYR A 27 -16.65 -3.99 -19.92
CA TYR A 27 -16.72 -5.40 -20.30
C TYR A 27 -17.89 -6.10 -19.61
N LEU A 28 -18.06 -5.85 -18.30
CA LEU A 28 -19.22 -6.34 -17.54
C LEU A 28 -20.57 -5.81 -18.06
N LEU A 29 -20.57 -4.65 -18.73
CA LEU A 29 -21.74 -4.06 -19.38
C LEU A 29 -21.86 -4.46 -20.86
N GLY A 30 -21.10 -5.46 -21.32
CA GLY A 30 -21.12 -5.97 -22.70
C GLY A 30 -20.41 -5.09 -23.74
N SER A 31 -19.72 -4.04 -23.31
CA SER A 31 -18.98 -3.15 -24.20
C SER A 31 -17.54 -3.65 -24.39
N LYS A 32 -17.09 -3.72 -25.65
CA LYS A 32 -15.72 -4.08 -26.04
C LYS A 32 -14.75 -2.90 -26.05
N ALA A 33 -15.01 -1.88 -25.23
CA ALA A 33 -14.17 -0.69 -25.19
C ALA A 33 -12.77 -1.05 -24.63
N ARG A 34 -11.74 -0.75 -25.43
CA ARG A 34 -10.33 -0.99 -25.12
C ARG A 34 -9.73 0.21 -24.41
N TRP A 35 -9.00 -0.05 -23.34
CA TRP A 35 -8.20 0.91 -22.61
C TRP A 35 -6.75 0.76 -23.02
N ARG A 36 -6.15 1.83 -23.57
CA ARG A 36 -4.75 1.84 -23.96
C ARG A 36 -3.89 2.56 -22.93
N PHE A 37 -2.73 2.00 -22.70
CA PHE A 37 -1.68 2.52 -21.84
C PHE A 37 -0.39 2.57 -22.62
N ARG A 38 0.42 3.57 -22.31
CA ARG A 38 1.78 3.70 -22.77
C ARG A 38 2.64 3.94 -21.54
N VAL A 39 3.57 3.04 -21.27
CA VAL A 39 4.50 3.16 -20.15
C VAL A 39 5.91 3.22 -20.68
N SER A 40 6.66 4.22 -20.24
CA SER A 40 8.06 4.41 -20.60
C SER A 40 8.90 4.71 -19.36
N GLY A 41 10.18 4.34 -19.41
CA GLY A 41 11.14 4.64 -18.35
C GLY A 41 10.87 3.88 -17.05
N LEU A 42 10.44 2.62 -17.12
CA LEU A 42 10.23 1.82 -15.91
C LEU A 42 11.57 1.57 -15.18
N ALA A 43 12.64 1.37 -15.94
CA ALA A 43 14.02 1.21 -15.45
C ALA A 43 14.70 2.53 -15.05
N ASP A 44 14.18 3.67 -15.53
CA ASP A 44 14.79 4.99 -15.32
C ASP A 44 14.35 5.61 -13.99
N GLU A 45 14.90 6.75 -13.60
CA GLU A 45 14.44 7.47 -12.40
C GLU A 45 12.98 7.93 -12.51
N ARG A 46 12.58 8.33 -13.73
CA ARG A 46 11.24 8.81 -14.04
C ARG A 46 10.52 7.78 -14.88
N THR A 47 9.29 7.45 -14.49
CA THR A 47 8.36 6.66 -15.30
C THR A 47 7.21 7.54 -15.74
N ASP A 48 6.93 7.53 -17.04
CA ASP A 48 5.76 8.18 -17.60
C ASP A 48 4.71 7.11 -17.92
N VAL A 49 3.51 7.30 -17.37
CA VAL A 49 2.33 6.46 -17.64
C VAL A 49 1.31 7.34 -18.33
N VAL A 50 1.13 7.14 -19.64
CA VAL A 50 0.12 7.83 -20.45
C VAL A 50 -1.01 6.86 -20.73
N THR A 51 -2.26 7.33 -20.63
CA THR A 51 -3.41 6.47 -20.88
C THR A 51 -4.51 7.21 -21.60
N SER A 52 -5.21 6.52 -22.50
CA SER A 52 -6.44 7.02 -23.09
C SER A 52 -7.53 6.96 -22.02
N LEU A 53 -7.72 8.03 -21.23
CA LEU A 53 -8.82 8.07 -20.26
C LEU A 53 -10.14 7.97 -21.02
N PRO A 54 -10.91 6.88 -20.86
CA PRO A 54 -12.24 6.85 -21.41
C PRO A 54 -13.08 7.74 -20.49
N TYR A 55 -13.46 8.93 -20.96
CA TYR A 55 -14.16 9.92 -20.15
C TYR A 55 -15.59 9.44 -19.85
N PHE A 56 -15.75 8.64 -18.79
CA PHE A 56 -17.04 8.24 -18.28
C PHE A 56 -17.39 9.07 -17.05
N ASN A 57 -18.41 9.91 -17.16
CA ASN A 57 -18.97 10.67 -16.03
C ASN A 57 -19.71 9.80 -15.00
N PHE A 58 -19.83 8.48 -15.25
CA PHE A 58 -20.47 7.57 -14.32
C PHE A 58 -19.53 7.29 -13.13
N VAL A 59 -19.93 7.74 -11.94
CA VAL A 59 -19.11 7.74 -10.71
C VAL A 59 -18.49 6.37 -10.39
N PRO A 60 -19.22 5.24 -10.43
CA PRO A 60 -18.63 3.91 -10.17
C PRO A 60 -17.49 3.55 -11.12
N VAL A 61 -17.62 3.90 -12.41
CA VAL A 61 -16.60 3.65 -13.42
C VAL A 61 -15.37 4.49 -13.15
N ARG A 62 -15.56 5.80 -12.89
CA ARG A 62 -14.47 6.70 -12.55
C ARG A 62 -13.72 6.23 -11.30
N PHE A 63 -14.43 5.86 -10.23
CA PHE A 63 -13.82 5.33 -9.01
C PHE A 63 -12.97 4.08 -9.31
N LYS A 64 -13.51 3.13 -10.09
CA LYS A 64 -12.79 1.91 -10.41
C LYS A 64 -11.55 2.16 -11.29
N VAL A 65 -11.65 3.08 -12.25
CA VAL A 65 -10.52 3.51 -13.09
C VAL A 65 -9.41 4.13 -12.21
N THR A 66 -9.77 5.02 -11.28
CA THR A 66 -8.81 5.61 -10.33
C THR A 66 -8.17 4.55 -9.42
N ASP A 67 -8.93 3.61 -8.87
CA ASP A 67 -8.41 2.49 -8.07
C ASP A 67 -7.39 1.65 -8.87
N LEU A 68 -7.71 1.29 -10.11
CA LEU A 68 -6.79 0.54 -10.97
C LEU A 68 -5.51 1.33 -11.23
N LEU A 69 -5.61 2.61 -11.62
CA LEU A 69 -4.46 3.49 -11.85
C LEU A 69 -3.58 3.64 -10.60
N SER A 70 -4.20 3.82 -9.44
CA SER A 70 -3.50 3.91 -8.15
C SER A 70 -2.70 2.64 -7.89
N ARG A 71 -3.24 1.45 -8.17
CA ARG A 71 -2.49 0.18 -8.01
C ARG A 71 -1.26 0.10 -8.90
N LEU A 72 -1.38 0.53 -10.16
CA LEU A 72 -0.22 0.57 -11.08
C LEU A 72 0.85 1.54 -10.57
N VAL A 73 0.44 2.74 -10.16
CA VAL A 73 1.36 3.76 -9.63
C VAL A 73 2.04 3.25 -8.35
N HIS A 74 1.29 2.67 -7.40
CA HIS A 74 1.85 2.10 -6.19
C HIS A 74 2.80 0.94 -6.46
N LEU A 75 2.50 0.07 -7.45
CA LEU A 75 3.41 -1.00 -7.84
C LEU A 75 4.71 -0.45 -8.42
N ILE A 76 4.65 0.53 -9.33
CA ILE A 76 5.83 1.18 -9.91
C ILE A 76 6.66 1.86 -8.81
N LEU A 77 6.00 2.57 -7.88
CA LEU A 77 6.65 3.18 -6.73
C LEU A 77 7.34 2.14 -5.85
N ALA A 78 6.68 1.03 -5.53
CA ALA A 78 7.26 -0.04 -4.73
C ALA A 78 8.53 -0.60 -5.41
N ILE A 79 8.49 -0.87 -6.71
CA ILE A 79 9.65 -1.34 -7.49
C ILE A 79 10.81 -0.34 -7.44
N LYS A 80 10.54 0.96 -7.64
CA LYS A 80 11.56 2.00 -7.64
C LYS A 80 12.13 2.32 -6.26
N LEU A 81 11.31 2.32 -5.22
CA LEU A 81 11.77 2.50 -3.85
C LEU A 81 12.67 1.34 -3.45
N GLN A 82 12.29 0.14 -3.86
CA GLN A 82 13.01 -1.05 -3.54
C GLN A 82 14.37 -1.14 -4.22
N SER A 83 14.48 -0.74 -5.49
CA SER A 83 15.80 -0.64 -6.14
C SER A 83 16.74 0.38 -5.46
N LYS A 84 16.19 1.27 -4.61
CA LYS A 84 16.91 2.23 -3.77
C LYS A 84 17.11 1.76 -2.32
N GLY A 85 16.83 0.49 -2.01
CA GLY A 85 16.98 -0.08 -0.67
C GLY A 85 15.90 0.33 0.32
N LEU A 86 14.73 0.76 -0.17
CA LEU A 86 13.57 1.13 0.64
C LEU A 86 12.43 0.13 0.44
N ALA A 87 11.81 -0.36 1.51
CA ALA A 87 10.69 -1.28 1.44
C ALA A 87 9.34 -0.58 1.67
N PHE A 88 8.32 -1.05 0.95
CA PHE A 88 6.93 -0.60 1.07
C PHE A 88 6.15 -1.56 1.98
N CYS A 89 5.79 -1.13 3.18
CA CYS A 89 5.09 -1.95 4.17
C CYS A 89 3.61 -1.60 4.25
N HIS A 90 2.72 -2.59 4.37
CA HIS A 90 1.29 -2.36 4.64
C HIS A 90 1.06 -2.05 6.12
N ALA A 91 1.36 -0.82 6.51
CA ALA A 91 1.25 -0.34 7.89
C ALA A 91 0.69 1.08 7.94
N THR A 92 -0.09 1.34 8.99
CA THR A 92 -0.44 2.71 9.41
C THR A 92 0.59 3.15 10.43
N THR A 93 1.18 4.33 10.26
CA THR A 93 2.28 4.79 11.12
C THR A 93 2.01 6.16 11.71
N VAL A 94 2.33 6.29 12.99
CA VAL A 94 2.38 7.55 13.73
C VAL A 94 3.72 7.67 14.43
N ALA A 95 4.10 8.88 14.83
CA ALA A 95 5.36 9.14 15.52
C ALA A 95 5.23 10.12 16.68
N LYS A 96 6.15 10.04 17.64
CA LYS A 96 6.30 11.03 18.70
C LYS A 96 7.78 11.34 18.87
N GLY A 97 8.19 12.54 18.47
CA GLY A 97 9.62 12.86 18.35
C GLY A 97 10.27 12.03 17.23
N ASP A 98 11.38 11.36 17.53
CA ASP A 98 12.07 10.45 16.60
C ASP A 98 11.53 9.01 16.67
N ASP A 99 10.49 8.73 17.46
CA ASP A 99 9.97 7.38 17.67
C ASP A 99 8.75 7.09 16.81
N ALA A 100 8.85 6.12 15.91
CA ALA A 100 7.79 5.63 15.04
C ALA A 100 7.11 4.38 15.62
N TYR A 101 5.79 4.33 15.48
CA TYR A 101 4.92 3.24 15.91
C TYR A 101 4.19 2.70 14.68
N LEU A 102 4.60 1.53 14.22
CA LEU A 102 4.07 0.92 13.00
C LEU A 102 2.94 -0.05 13.38
N LEU A 103 1.74 0.24 12.89
CA LEU A 103 0.55 -0.55 13.15
C LEU A 103 0.28 -1.45 11.94
N PHE A 104 0.41 -2.75 12.15
CA PHE A 104 0.14 -3.81 11.19
C PHE A 104 -1.17 -4.54 11.53
N GLY A 105 -1.68 -5.31 10.57
CA GLY A 105 -2.86 -6.16 10.74
C GLY A 105 -3.74 -6.15 9.50
N PHE A 106 -4.67 -7.10 9.40
CA PHE A 106 -5.58 -7.20 8.27
C PHE A 106 -6.54 -5.99 8.16
N SER A 107 -7.23 -5.87 7.02
CA SER A 107 -8.24 -4.83 6.86
C SER A 107 -9.33 -4.93 7.92
N GLY A 108 -9.63 -3.81 8.58
CA GLY A 108 -10.68 -3.72 9.60
C GLY A 108 -10.29 -4.22 10.99
N THR A 109 -9.01 -4.51 11.28
CA THR A 109 -8.53 -4.80 12.64
C THR A 109 -8.46 -3.58 13.54
N GLY A 110 -8.46 -2.37 12.97
CA GLY A 110 -8.51 -1.11 13.73
C GLY A 110 -7.28 -0.21 13.62
N LYS A 111 -6.31 -0.53 12.75
CA LYS A 111 -5.10 0.28 12.50
C LYS A 111 -5.38 1.79 12.39
N SER A 112 -6.25 2.16 11.45
CA SER A 112 -6.63 3.56 11.24
C SER A 112 -7.31 4.17 12.46
N VAL A 113 -8.17 3.43 13.17
CA VAL A 113 -8.86 3.95 14.36
C VAL A 113 -7.85 4.27 15.46
N LEU A 114 -6.95 3.34 15.77
CA LEU A 114 -5.91 3.52 16.76
C LEU A 114 -4.94 4.65 16.40
N ALA A 115 -4.48 4.72 15.14
CA ALA A 115 -3.62 5.80 14.67
C ALA A 115 -4.27 7.18 14.87
N ASN A 116 -5.57 7.31 14.62
CA ASN A 116 -6.28 8.56 14.83
C ASN A 116 -6.40 8.94 16.31
N GLU A 117 -6.57 7.98 17.20
CA GLU A 117 -6.55 8.26 18.64
C GLU A 117 -5.16 8.66 19.11
N MET A 118 -4.10 8.04 18.57
CA MET A 118 -2.72 8.46 18.83
C MET A 118 -2.45 9.88 18.34
N VAL A 119 -2.90 10.23 17.13
CA VAL A 119 -2.76 11.60 16.60
C VAL A 119 -3.49 12.62 17.49
N ARG A 120 -4.73 12.32 17.92
CA ARG A 120 -5.49 13.15 18.88
C ARG A 120 -4.79 13.27 20.24
N ALA A 121 -3.99 12.27 20.62
CA ALA A 121 -3.18 12.29 21.83
C ALA A 121 -1.81 12.99 21.65
N GLY A 122 -1.60 13.69 20.53
CA GLY A 122 -0.41 14.50 20.27
C GLY A 122 0.72 13.80 19.51
N TYR A 123 0.45 12.65 18.88
CA TYR A 123 1.41 12.01 17.97
C TYR A 123 1.32 12.65 16.58
N GLY A 124 2.45 12.72 15.88
CA GLY A 124 2.49 13.11 14.47
C GLY A 124 2.00 11.98 13.56
N TYR A 125 1.21 12.33 12.56
CA TYR A 125 0.80 11.39 11.51
C TYR A 125 1.96 11.15 10.54
N MET A 126 2.22 9.90 10.15
CA MET A 126 3.22 9.59 9.12
C MET A 126 2.59 8.97 7.88
N SER A 127 1.66 8.03 8.04
CA SER A 127 1.10 7.33 6.91
C SER A 127 -0.13 6.49 7.25
N GLU A 128 -0.93 6.22 6.22
CA GLU A 128 -2.00 5.25 6.23
C GLU A 128 -1.86 4.31 5.03
N ASP A 129 -2.21 3.03 5.25
CA ASP A 129 -2.06 1.89 4.34
C ASP A 129 -0.63 1.55 3.86
N PHE A 130 0.24 2.52 3.59
CA PHE A 130 1.61 2.27 3.16
C PHE A 130 2.62 3.06 3.96
N THR A 131 3.69 2.40 4.39
CA THR A 131 4.80 3.02 5.11
C THR A 131 6.10 2.63 4.43
N ILE A 132 7.03 3.58 4.29
CA ILE A 132 8.32 3.32 3.67
C ILE A 132 9.37 3.12 4.77
N VAL A 133 10.14 2.04 4.71
CA VAL A 133 11.19 1.73 5.68
C VAL A 133 12.52 1.41 4.99
N ASP A 134 13.63 1.60 5.70
CA ASP A 134 14.95 1.14 5.25
C ASP A 134 15.61 0.13 6.22
N ARG A 135 16.77 -0.42 5.82
CA ARG A 135 17.51 -1.43 6.58
C ARG A 135 17.99 -0.95 7.95
N GLU A 136 18.12 0.36 8.13
CA GLU A 136 18.54 0.99 9.37
C GLU A 136 17.36 1.30 10.30
N GLY A 137 16.15 0.90 9.93
CA GLY A 137 14.94 1.14 10.72
C GLY A 137 14.49 2.59 10.68
N ARG A 138 14.89 3.38 9.67
CA ARG A 138 14.28 4.70 9.44
C ARG A 138 12.96 4.51 8.70
N VAL A 139 11.98 5.30 9.09
CA VAL A 139 10.63 5.28 8.55
C VAL A 139 10.36 6.62 7.90
N TYR A 140 9.87 6.59 6.67
CA TYR A 140 9.54 7.78 5.89
C TYR A 140 8.03 7.89 5.74
N CYS A 141 7.55 9.13 5.86
CA CYS A 141 6.17 9.50 5.66
C CYS A 141 5.70 9.15 4.24
N TYR A 142 4.52 8.55 4.16
CA TYR A 142 3.76 8.41 2.93
C TYR A 142 2.37 8.99 3.24
N PRO A 143 2.19 10.31 3.09
CA PRO A 143 1.03 11.02 3.60
C PRO A 143 -0.16 10.84 2.64
N ASP A 144 -0.53 9.61 2.35
CA ASP A 144 -1.80 9.34 1.68
C ASP A 144 -2.93 9.67 2.65
N MET A 145 -3.96 10.36 2.18
CA MET A 145 -5.08 10.76 3.01
C MET A 145 -6.15 9.70 2.93
N PRO A 146 -6.57 9.09 4.06
CA PRO A 146 -7.66 8.15 4.02
C PRO A 146 -8.94 8.83 3.53
N PRO A 147 -9.73 8.16 2.68
CA PRO A 147 -11.10 8.57 2.46
C PRO A 147 -11.87 8.46 3.79
N ALA A 148 -12.64 9.48 4.17
CA ALA A 148 -13.43 9.42 5.39
C ALA A 148 -14.39 8.22 5.32
N ARG A 149 -14.20 7.27 6.22
CA ARG A 149 -15.08 6.11 6.35
C ARG A 149 -16.37 6.56 7.03
N SER A 150 -17.41 6.89 6.24
CA SER A 150 -18.74 7.10 6.81
C SER A 150 -19.32 5.78 7.34
N ARG A 151 -19.91 5.81 8.54
CA ARG A 151 -20.68 4.70 9.14
C ARG A 151 -22.11 4.64 8.56
N VAL A 152 -22.30 4.39 7.27
CA VAL A 152 -23.60 4.13 6.60
C VAL A 152 -23.30 3.35 5.29
N SER A 153 -23.96 2.27 4.82
CA SER A 153 -25.12 1.42 5.19
C SER A 153 -24.88 -0.02 4.68
N SER A 154 -25.69 -0.98 5.11
CA SER A 154 -25.65 -2.44 4.84
C SER A 154 -25.77 -2.92 3.38
N LEU A 155 -25.87 -2.01 2.40
CA LEU A 155 -26.13 -2.37 1.00
C LEU A 155 -24.84 -2.34 0.16
N PRO A 156 -24.48 -3.42 -0.57
CA PRO A 156 -23.25 -3.48 -1.37
C PRO A 156 -23.12 -2.37 -2.42
N ILE A 157 -24.25 -1.95 -3.00
CA ILE A 157 -24.31 -0.94 -4.06
C ILE A 157 -24.02 0.48 -3.55
N SER A 158 -24.28 0.77 -2.27
CA SER A 158 -24.06 2.11 -1.72
C SER A 158 -22.57 2.47 -1.67
N ARG A 159 -21.66 1.48 -1.65
CA ARG A 159 -20.21 1.68 -1.80
C ARG A 159 -19.83 2.24 -3.17
N TYR A 160 -20.57 1.86 -4.21
CA TYR A 160 -20.36 2.34 -5.59
C TYR A 160 -21.07 3.68 -5.84
N LEU A 161 -22.18 3.94 -5.14
CA LEU A 161 -22.92 5.21 -5.19
C LEU A 161 -22.30 6.31 -4.32
N ARG A 162 -21.18 6.06 -3.62
CA ARG A 162 -20.51 7.08 -2.81
C ARG A 162 -20.04 8.24 -3.70
N LEU A 163 -20.84 9.31 -3.64
CA LEU A 163 -20.46 10.69 -3.91
C LEU A 163 -19.18 10.99 -3.12
N LYS A 164 -18.12 11.41 -3.82
CA LYS A 164 -16.79 11.84 -3.35
C LYS A 164 -16.42 11.38 -1.93
N PRO A 165 -15.41 10.51 -1.75
CA PRO A 165 -14.89 10.27 -0.40
C PRO A 165 -14.56 11.64 0.22
N LEU A 166 -15.23 11.96 1.33
CA LEU A 166 -14.88 13.16 2.10
C LEU A 166 -13.43 12.96 2.50
N GLU A 167 -12.52 13.76 1.96
CA GLU A 167 -11.12 13.71 2.38
C GLU A 167 -11.07 14.03 3.86
N ARG A 168 -10.44 13.15 4.64
CA ARG A 168 -10.30 13.38 6.06
C ARG A 168 -9.14 14.34 6.27
N LYS A 169 -9.38 15.47 6.95
CA LYS A 169 -8.29 16.29 7.46
C LYS A 169 -7.53 15.53 8.54
N ILE A 170 -6.21 15.53 8.43
CA ILE A 170 -5.33 15.04 9.48
C ILE A 170 -5.37 16.08 10.60
N ASP A 171 -5.98 15.72 11.72
CA ASP A 171 -6.07 16.56 12.92
C ASP A 171 -4.74 16.48 13.71
N GLY A 172 -3.63 16.95 13.12
CA GLY A 172 -2.30 16.90 13.77
C GLY A 172 -1.14 17.27 12.86
N SER A 173 0.07 17.30 13.42
CA SER A 173 1.30 17.53 12.65
C SER A 173 1.66 16.31 11.80
N ILE A 174 2.12 16.53 10.58
CA ILE A 174 2.70 15.48 9.74
C ILE A 174 4.18 15.33 10.12
N GLN A 175 4.60 14.10 10.42
CA GLN A 175 6.00 13.78 10.71
C GLN A 175 6.63 13.12 9.48
N ASN A 176 7.61 13.79 8.88
CA ASN A 176 8.22 13.33 7.61
C ASN A 176 9.10 12.09 7.77
N ARG A 177 9.76 11.94 8.92
CA ARG A 177 10.68 10.84 9.21
C ARG A 177 10.76 10.57 10.71
N ALA A 178 10.97 9.32 11.08
CA ALA A 178 11.27 8.86 12.44
C ALA A 178 12.04 7.53 12.36
N ARG A 179 12.38 6.93 13.50
CA ARG A 179 12.96 5.59 13.63
C ARG A 179 11.98 4.61 14.23
N ILE A 180 12.00 3.36 13.80
CA ILE A 180 11.13 2.32 14.35
C ILE A 180 11.43 2.16 15.84
N ARG A 181 10.44 2.50 16.67
CA ARG A 181 10.47 2.20 18.10
C ARG A 181 9.68 0.95 18.41
N SER A 182 8.44 0.87 17.92
CA SER A 182 7.58 -0.27 18.18
C SER A 182 6.81 -0.72 16.96
N ILE A 183 6.65 -2.04 16.86
CA ILE A 183 5.84 -2.71 15.86
C ILE A 183 4.65 -3.35 16.59
N VAL A 184 3.45 -3.01 16.15
CA VAL A 184 2.19 -3.47 16.75
C VAL A 184 1.40 -4.22 15.70
N ILE A 185 1.18 -5.51 15.90
CA ILE A 185 0.32 -6.33 15.04
C ILE A 185 -1.06 -6.40 15.68
N LEU A 186 -2.07 -5.84 15.02
CA LEU A 186 -3.44 -5.81 15.49
C LEU A 186 -4.24 -7.01 14.99
N GLU A 187 -4.84 -7.74 15.91
CA GLU A 187 -5.70 -8.90 15.67
C GLU A 187 -7.10 -8.68 16.28
N LYS A 188 -8.11 -9.34 15.72
CA LYS A 188 -9.44 -9.40 16.36
C LYS A 188 -9.55 -10.59 17.27
N GLY A 189 -10.03 -10.38 18.50
CA GLY A 189 -10.33 -11.49 19.41
C GLY A 189 -10.50 -11.05 20.85
N ARG A 190 -10.28 -11.98 21.79
CA ARG A 190 -10.27 -11.68 23.22
C ARG A 190 -9.07 -10.79 23.56
N GLU A 191 -9.26 -9.84 24.47
CA GLU A 191 -8.24 -8.88 24.89
C GLU A 191 -7.00 -9.61 25.39
N GLN A 192 -5.90 -9.48 24.66
CA GLN A 192 -4.64 -10.12 24.96
C GLN A 192 -3.49 -9.32 24.33
N VAL A 193 -2.37 -9.24 25.04
CA VAL A 193 -1.10 -8.79 24.48
C VAL A 193 -0.03 -9.83 24.71
N GLU A 194 0.78 -10.00 23.67
CA GLU A 194 1.88 -10.94 23.61
C GLU A 194 3.08 -10.21 23.02
N GLU A 195 4.25 -10.37 23.64
CA GLU A 195 5.50 -9.93 23.02
C GLU A 195 5.90 -10.94 21.95
N LEU A 196 6.31 -10.41 20.80
CA LEU A 196 6.76 -11.21 19.68
C LEU A 196 8.26 -11.06 19.54
N ASP A 197 8.95 -12.17 19.27
CA ASP A 197 10.33 -12.10 18.81
C ASP A 197 10.42 -11.52 17.38
N SER A 198 11.65 -11.21 16.95
CA SER A 198 11.89 -10.61 15.63
C SER A 198 11.58 -11.56 14.47
N GLU A 199 11.72 -12.87 14.66
CA GLU A 199 11.49 -13.87 13.61
C GLU A 199 10.00 -14.01 13.32
N GLU A 200 9.20 -14.21 14.36
CA GLU A 200 7.74 -14.31 14.27
C GLU A 200 7.11 -12.99 13.81
N THR A 201 7.66 -11.85 14.25
CA THR A 201 7.24 -10.53 13.75
C THR A 201 7.52 -10.40 12.27
N SER A 202 8.72 -10.77 11.82
CA SER A 202 9.09 -10.73 10.39
C SER A 202 8.19 -11.63 9.56
N ARG A 203 7.94 -12.85 10.02
CA ARG A 203 7.03 -13.78 9.34
C ARG A 203 5.63 -13.20 9.18
N ARG A 204 5.03 -12.64 10.23
CA ARG A 204 3.67 -12.06 10.18
C ARG A 204 3.61 -10.78 9.34
N VAL A 205 4.58 -9.88 9.49
CA VAL A 205 4.64 -8.63 8.71
C VAL A 205 4.83 -8.94 7.22
N THR A 206 5.72 -9.87 6.87
CA THR A 206 5.91 -10.29 5.48
C THR A 206 4.61 -10.84 4.88
N LEU A 207 3.85 -11.65 5.61
CA LEU A 207 2.54 -12.14 5.13
C LEU A 207 1.53 -11.01 4.89
N LEU A 208 1.48 -10.02 5.77
CA LEU A 208 0.60 -8.84 5.60
C LEU A 208 1.01 -7.98 4.40
N ASN A 209 2.32 -7.78 4.21
CA ASN A 209 2.85 -7.05 3.06
C ASN A 209 2.59 -7.82 1.75
N LEU A 210 2.80 -9.13 1.73
CA LEU A 210 2.56 -9.99 0.57
C LEU A 210 1.10 -9.94 0.11
N GLU A 211 0.14 -9.91 1.03
CA GLU A 211 -1.28 -9.77 0.68
C GLU A 211 -1.53 -8.47 -0.10
N GLU A 212 -0.97 -7.35 0.38
CA GLU A 212 -1.18 -6.05 -0.24
C GLU A 212 -0.41 -5.90 -1.56
N ILE A 213 0.86 -6.32 -1.60
CA ILE A 213 1.68 -6.34 -2.82
C ILE A 213 1.03 -7.23 -3.88
N SER A 214 0.45 -8.38 -3.49
CA SER A 214 -0.27 -9.26 -4.40
C SER A 214 -1.48 -8.57 -5.05
N LYS A 215 -2.22 -7.71 -4.32
CA LYS A 215 -3.32 -6.91 -4.90
C LYS A 215 -2.83 -5.87 -5.91
N LEU A 216 -1.66 -5.30 -5.67
CA LEU A 216 -1.01 -4.37 -6.60
C LEU A 216 -0.54 -5.11 -7.87
N TRP A 217 0.14 -6.25 -7.70
CA TRP A 217 0.70 -7.06 -8.78
C TRP A 217 -0.36 -7.68 -9.69
N ASN A 218 -1.41 -8.24 -9.09
CA ASN A 218 -2.48 -8.96 -9.81
C ASN A 218 -3.60 -8.04 -10.30
N SER A 219 -3.41 -6.72 -10.24
CA SER A 219 -4.30 -5.77 -10.91
C SER A 219 -4.22 -5.94 -12.43
N PRO A 220 -5.36 -5.94 -13.16
CA PRO A 220 -5.36 -6.11 -14.62
C PRO A 220 -4.40 -5.18 -15.35
N ILE A 221 -4.30 -3.91 -14.91
CA ILE A 221 -3.42 -2.94 -15.56
C ILE A 221 -1.95 -3.05 -15.13
N SER A 222 -1.68 -3.73 -14.01
CA SER A 222 -0.31 -3.95 -13.50
C SER A 222 0.44 -5.01 -14.30
N ALA A 223 -0.27 -5.82 -15.10
CA ALA A 223 0.35 -6.81 -15.98
C ALA A 223 1.41 -6.20 -16.91
N ILE A 224 1.27 -4.92 -17.29
CA ILE A 224 2.26 -4.19 -18.08
C ILE A 224 3.68 -4.25 -17.48
N VAL A 225 3.82 -4.30 -16.16
CA VAL A 225 5.12 -4.41 -15.48
C VAL A 225 5.79 -5.74 -15.79
N ASN A 226 5.05 -6.85 -15.76
CA ASN A 226 5.56 -8.17 -16.11
C ASN A 226 5.95 -8.24 -17.59
N HIS A 227 5.13 -7.65 -18.45
CA HIS A 227 5.44 -7.58 -19.88
C HIS A 227 6.68 -6.71 -20.15
N TYR A 228 6.90 -5.66 -19.37
CA TYR A 228 8.12 -4.88 -19.44
C TYR A 228 9.36 -5.68 -19.09
N ALA A 229 9.33 -6.38 -17.97
CA ALA A 229 10.44 -7.24 -17.55
C ALA A 229 10.68 -8.44 -18.50
N TYR A 230 9.70 -8.78 -19.34
CA TYR A 230 9.89 -9.76 -20.41
C TYR A 230 10.75 -9.20 -21.56
N PHE A 231 10.51 -7.96 -21.96
CA PHE A 231 11.22 -7.32 -23.08
C PHE A 231 12.55 -6.67 -22.68
N TYR A 232 12.66 -6.23 -21.44
CA TYR A 232 13.78 -5.47 -20.87
C TYR A 232 14.26 -6.13 -19.58
N ARG A 233 15.58 -6.21 -19.40
CA ARG A 233 16.17 -6.89 -18.22
C ARG A 233 15.99 -6.11 -16.92
N GLU A 234 15.97 -4.79 -17.00
CA GLU A 234 15.76 -3.90 -15.87
C GLU A 234 14.36 -3.29 -15.93
N PRO A 235 13.67 -3.07 -14.79
CA PRO A 235 14.09 -3.45 -13.44
C PRO A 235 14.03 -4.98 -13.24
N ASP A 236 15.02 -5.56 -12.57
CA ASP A 236 14.99 -6.98 -12.19
C ASP A 236 13.91 -7.23 -11.12
N LEU A 237 12.73 -7.62 -11.59
CA LEU A 237 11.56 -7.91 -10.74
C LEU A 237 11.83 -9.04 -9.74
N ARG A 238 12.66 -10.03 -10.07
CA ARG A 238 12.97 -11.12 -9.14
C ARG A 238 13.80 -10.60 -7.98
N ARG A 239 14.82 -9.80 -8.28
CA ARG A 239 15.64 -9.14 -7.27
C ARG A 239 14.79 -8.24 -6.37
N VAL A 240 13.89 -7.45 -6.96
CA VAL A 240 12.94 -6.63 -6.20
C VAL A 240 12.09 -7.51 -5.27
N MET A 241 11.57 -8.64 -5.70
CA MET A 241 10.80 -9.50 -4.77
C MET A 241 11.67 -10.06 -3.63
N THR A 242 12.86 -10.58 -3.94
CA THR A 242 13.74 -11.20 -2.93
C THR A 242 14.32 -10.19 -1.95
N GLU A 243 14.68 -8.99 -2.39
CA GLU A 243 15.21 -7.96 -1.50
C GLU A 243 14.15 -7.45 -0.50
N HIS A 244 12.86 -7.69 -0.74
CA HIS A 244 11.78 -7.06 0.03
C HIS A 244 11.77 -7.60 1.45
N GLU A 245 11.77 -8.92 1.54
CA GLU A 245 11.81 -9.65 2.80
C GLU A 245 13.08 -9.32 3.59
N LEU A 246 14.23 -9.18 2.92
CA LEU A 246 15.50 -8.81 3.55
C LEU A 246 15.45 -7.39 4.14
N LEU A 247 14.90 -6.43 3.39
CA LEU A 247 14.72 -5.05 3.85
C LEU A 247 13.78 -4.97 5.06
N VAL A 248 12.64 -5.63 4.97
CA VAL A 248 11.63 -5.65 6.04
C VAL A 248 12.18 -6.32 7.30
N SER A 249 12.81 -7.49 7.16
CA SER A 249 13.40 -8.21 8.31
C SER A 249 14.51 -7.39 8.98
N ALA A 250 15.37 -6.73 8.19
CA ALA A 250 16.41 -5.85 8.71
C ALA A 250 15.82 -4.64 9.47
N ALA A 251 14.71 -4.06 8.97
CA ALA A 251 14.02 -2.97 9.64
C ALA A 251 13.37 -3.43 10.96
N ILE A 252 12.73 -4.60 10.97
CA ILE A 252 12.09 -5.19 12.16
C ILE A 252 13.11 -5.44 13.26
N ALA A 253 14.32 -5.92 12.90
CA ALA A 253 15.40 -6.12 13.85
C ALA A 253 15.90 -4.83 14.54
N ARG A 254 15.46 -3.64 14.09
CA ARG A 254 15.75 -2.34 14.73
C ARG A 254 14.68 -1.90 15.71
N ALA A 255 13.53 -2.55 15.76
CA ALA A 255 12.47 -2.22 16.69
C ALA A 255 12.90 -2.55 18.13
N GLU A 256 12.62 -1.63 19.06
CA GLU A 256 12.82 -1.86 20.50
C GLU A 256 11.84 -2.90 21.02
N ARG A 257 10.61 -2.89 20.49
CA ARG A 257 9.53 -3.77 20.95
C ARG A 257 8.61 -4.20 19.81
N CYS A 258 8.33 -5.48 19.75
CA CYS A 258 7.35 -6.07 18.83
C CYS A 258 6.25 -6.74 19.64
N ILE A 259 4.99 -6.42 19.35
CA ILE A 259 3.85 -6.94 20.10
C ILE A 259 2.71 -7.35 19.18
N SER A 260 1.98 -8.38 19.58
CA SER A 260 0.63 -8.65 19.08
C SER A 260 -0.39 -8.11 20.06
N VAL A 261 -1.35 -7.34 19.56
CA VAL A 261 -2.51 -6.86 20.32
C VAL A 261 -3.75 -7.45 19.72
N ARG A 262 -4.39 -8.35 20.47
CA ARG A 262 -5.68 -8.91 20.11
C ARG A 262 -6.77 -8.17 20.88
N SER A 263 -7.72 -7.59 20.16
CA SER A 263 -8.82 -6.83 20.76
C SER A 263 -10.08 -6.89 19.91
N ARG A 264 -11.26 -6.80 20.52
CA ARG A 264 -12.51 -6.62 19.75
C ARG A 264 -12.63 -5.21 19.18
N SER A 265 -12.05 -4.24 19.88
CA SER A 265 -12.10 -2.82 19.53
C SER A 265 -10.84 -2.13 20.06
N PRO A 266 -9.71 -2.24 19.34
CA PRO A 266 -8.46 -1.63 19.80
C PRO A 266 -8.62 -0.11 19.85
N ASN A 267 -8.38 0.45 21.02
CA ASN A 267 -8.30 1.88 21.28
C ASN A 267 -6.99 2.18 22.02
N LEU A 268 -6.58 3.44 22.05
CA LEU A 268 -5.31 3.89 22.63
C LEU A 268 -5.21 3.54 24.10
N GLU A 269 -6.31 3.62 24.84
CA GLU A 269 -6.34 3.29 26.26
C GLU A 269 -6.15 1.78 26.47
N THR A 270 -6.83 0.94 25.71
CA THR A 270 -6.67 -0.52 25.69
C THR A 270 -5.24 -0.89 25.31
N VAL A 271 -4.69 -0.28 24.25
CA VAL A 271 -3.31 -0.55 23.83
C VAL A 271 -2.32 -0.08 24.89
N ARG A 272 -2.51 1.09 25.52
CA ARG A 272 -1.66 1.56 26.63
C ARG A 272 -1.75 0.65 27.86
N ARG A 273 -2.95 0.28 28.30
CA ARG A 273 -3.17 -0.64 29.43
C ARG A 273 -2.52 -2.00 29.17
N LEU A 274 -2.67 -2.52 27.95
CA LEU A 274 -2.07 -3.79 27.58
C LEU A 274 -0.55 -3.70 27.34
N LEU A 275 -0.02 -2.54 26.95
CA LEU A 275 1.41 -2.27 26.75
C LEU A 275 2.18 -2.07 28.06
N LEU A 276 1.57 -1.36 29.01
CA LEU A 276 2.20 -0.96 30.27
C LEU A 276 1.97 -1.99 31.39
N GLY A 277 1.13 -3.01 31.14
CA GLY A 277 0.59 -3.84 32.21
C GLY A 277 -0.37 -3.03 33.08
N SER A 278 -1.32 -3.73 33.69
CA SER A 278 -2.23 -3.14 34.70
C SER A 278 -1.47 -2.44 35.82
#